data_AF-A0A2N1YNS6-F1
#
_entry.id   AF-A0A2N1YNS6-F1
#
_cell.length_a   1.000
_cell.length_b   1.000
_cell.length_c   1.000
_cell.angle_alpha   90.00
_cell.angle_beta   90.00
_cell.angle_gamma   90.00
#
_symmetry.space_group_name_H-M   'P 1'
#
loop_
_entity.id
_entity.type
_entity.pdbx_description
1 polymer ?
#
loop_
_entity_poly.entity_id
_entity_poly.type
_entity_poly.pdbx_seq_one_letter_code
_entity_poly.pdbx_strand_id
1 'polypeptide(L)'
;MSFVTCDICDANEGAVRVVTGLHWYSFGGRKAFSGQAVTVKCFEDNSRVKEILATDGHGKVLVVDGGASLRMALIGDMIGESAVKHGWSGVLIYGACRDVDELAKLDLGVVTLGSVPLKSVRRGEGQRDIPVAFGGVTITPGDYVYVDNNGVVVSETSLI
;
A
#
# COMPACT_ATOMS: atom_id res chain seq x y z
N MET A 1 -8.43 -13.79 -8.22
CA MET A 1 -7.92 -14.93 -7.41
C MET A 1 -8.24 -14.63 -5.95
N SER A 2 -8.84 -15.58 -5.25
CA SER A 2 -9.02 -15.49 -3.79
C SER A 2 -7.81 -16.11 -3.11
N PHE A 3 -7.14 -15.35 -2.25
CA PHE A 3 -6.14 -15.85 -1.30
C PHE A 3 -6.50 -15.31 0.08
N VAL A 4 -5.98 -15.95 1.13
CA VAL A 4 -6.04 -15.48 2.51
C VAL A 4 -4.61 -15.44 3.03
N THR A 5 -4.21 -14.36 3.71
CA THR A 5 -2.83 -14.21 4.18
C THR A 5 -2.44 -15.29 5.20
N CYS A 6 -3.40 -15.77 6.01
CA CYS A 6 -3.20 -16.90 6.91
C CYS A 6 -2.76 -18.16 6.15
N ASP A 7 -3.47 -18.53 5.08
CA ASP A 7 -3.13 -19.72 4.27
C ASP A 7 -1.75 -19.58 3.62
N ILE A 8 -1.38 -18.36 3.21
CA ILE A 8 -0.03 -18.08 2.67
C ILE A 8 1.03 -18.31 3.74
N CYS A 9 0.81 -17.85 4.98
CA CYS A 9 1.73 -18.08 6.10
C CYS A 9 1.87 -19.58 6.38
N ASP A 10 0.75 -20.30 6.50
CA ASP A 10 0.74 -21.73 6.82
C ASP A 10 1.44 -22.57 5.74
N ALA A 11 1.25 -22.22 4.46
CA ALA A 11 1.85 -22.94 3.34
C ALA A 11 3.35 -22.62 3.11
N ASN A 12 3.86 -21.52 3.67
CA ASN A 12 5.21 -21.00 3.39
C ASN A 12 5.98 -20.66 4.68
N GLU A 13 5.82 -21.49 5.71
CA GLU A 13 6.43 -21.30 7.02
C GLU A 13 7.96 -21.11 6.89
N GLY A 14 8.47 -20.02 7.48
CA GLY A 14 9.90 -19.66 7.43
C GLY A 14 10.38 -19.04 6.10
N ALA A 15 9.55 -19.01 5.05
CA ALA A 15 9.89 -18.45 3.74
C ALA A 15 9.23 -17.08 3.46
N VAL A 16 8.24 -16.68 4.27
CA VAL A 16 7.56 -15.38 4.16
C VAL A 16 7.89 -14.45 5.34
N ARG A 17 7.79 -13.14 5.10
CA ARG A 17 7.93 -12.09 6.11
C ARG A 17 6.56 -11.49 6.40
N VAL A 18 6.20 -11.37 7.68
CA VAL A 18 4.90 -10.82 8.10
C VAL A 18 5.13 -9.48 8.78
N VAL A 19 4.40 -8.45 8.33
CA VAL A 19 4.45 -7.12 8.97
C VAL A 19 3.68 -7.19 10.28
N THR A 20 4.34 -6.87 11.39
CA THR A 20 3.78 -7.01 12.75
C THR A 20 3.79 -5.69 13.52
N GLY A 21 3.02 -5.62 14.62
CA GLY A 21 3.03 -4.48 15.55
C GLY A 21 2.36 -3.21 15.02
N LEU A 22 1.59 -3.30 13.93
CA LEU A 22 0.88 -2.19 13.30
C LEU A 22 -0.62 -2.51 13.21
N HIS A 23 -1.45 -1.49 13.39
CA HIS A 23 -2.89 -1.59 13.18
C HIS A 23 -3.23 -1.00 11.81
N TRP A 24 -3.72 -1.85 10.92
CA TRP A 24 -4.07 -1.49 9.55
C TRP A 24 -5.58 -1.28 9.41
N TYR A 25 -5.97 -0.28 8.63
CA TYR A 25 -7.35 0.00 8.27
C TYR A 25 -7.53 -0.13 6.76
N SER A 26 -8.53 -0.93 6.36
CA SER A 26 -8.88 -1.17 4.97
C SER A 26 -9.99 -0.20 4.50
N PHE A 27 -9.58 0.83 3.76
CA PHE A 27 -10.44 1.88 3.23
C PHE A 27 -10.81 1.69 1.74
N GLY A 28 -10.15 0.78 1.03
CA GLY A 28 -10.48 0.47 -0.36
C GLY A 28 -11.71 -0.44 -0.50
N GLY A 29 -12.30 -0.48 -1.69
CA GLY A 29 -13.38 -1.42 -2.02
C GLY A 29 -12.91 -2.87 -2.11
N ARG A 30 -11.63 -3.12 -2.46
CA ARG A 30 -11.02 -4.45 -2.38
C ARG A 30 -10.47 -4.71 -0.98
N LYS A 31 -11.00 -5.73 -0.31
CA LYS A 31 -10.54 -6.14 1.04
C LYS A 31 -9.31 -7.05 1.04
N ALA A 32 -9.01 -7.66 -0.10
CA ALA A 32 -7.76 -8.40 -0.32
C ALA A 32 -7.17 -8.02 -1.67
N PHE A 33 -5.85 -7.86 -1.73
CA PHE A 33 -5.12 -7.52 -2.94
C PHE A 33 -3.65 -7.92 -2.81
N SER A 34 -3.02 -8.21 -3.93
CA SER A 34 -1.61 -8.58 -3.97
C SER A 34 -0.95 -8.12 -5.26
N GLY A 35 0.36 -8.19 -5.30
CA GLY A 35 1.13 -7.89 -6.50
C GLY A 35 2.59 -7.59 -6.19
N GLN A 36 3.34 -7.32 -7.25
CA GLN A 36 4.73 -6.91 -7.13
C GLN A 36 4.83 -5.50 -6.52
N ALA A 37 5.69 -5.34 -5.53
CA ALA A 37 5.89 -4.12 -4.79
C ALA A 37 6.60 -3.07 -5.65
N VAL A 38 5.99 -1.91 -5.75
CA VAL A 38 6.62 -0.65 -6.14
C VAL A 38 6.67 0.21 -4.89
N THR A 39 7.83 0.78 -4.55
CA THR A 39 8.03 1.43 -3.25
C THR A 39 8.21 2.93 -3.38
N VAL A 40 7.66 3.69 -2.44
CA VAL A 40 7.92 5.12 -2.26
C VAL A 40 8.24 5.38 -0.81
N LYS A 41 9.30 6.15 -0.57
CA LYS A 41 9.58 6.74 0.74
C LYS A 41 9.39 8.25 0.67
N CYS A 42 8.48 8.77 1.49
CA CYS A 42 8.23 10.20 1.59
C CYS A 42 7.81 10.59 3.01
N PHE A 43 7.67 11.89 3.25
CA PHE A 43 7.20 12.39 4.53
C PHE A 43 6.30 13.61 4.30
N GLU A 44 5.00 13.43 4.54
CA GLU A 44 3.98 14.49 4.41
C GLU A 44 3.94 15.19 3.03
N ASP A 45 4.45 14.50 2.02
CA ASP A 45 4.43 14.91 0.61
C ASP A 45 4.05 13.69 -0.25
N ASN A 46 2.95 13.80 -0.99
CA ASN A 46 2.46 12.74 -1.87
C ASN A 46 2.78 12.95 -3.36
N SER A 47 3.75 13.80 -3.68
CA SER A 47 4.13 14.10 -5.06
C SER A 47 4.48 12.81 -5.83
N ARG A 48 5.38 11.98 -5.27
CA ARG A 48 5.79 10.71 -5.89
C ARG A 48 4.69 9.65 -5.88
N VAL A 49 3.84 9.63 -4.85
CA VAL A 49 2.66 8.74 -4.78
C VAL A 49 1.72 9.05 -5.93
N LYS A 50 1.36 10.32 -6.15
CA LYS A 50 0.49 10.74 -7.25
C LYS A 50 1.09 10.38 -8.61
N GLU A 51 2.38 10.67 -8.82
CA GLU A 51 3.06 10.39 -10.09
C GLU A 51 3.03 8.91 -10.44
N ILE A 52 3.36 8.03 -9.48
CA ILE A 52 3.41 6.58 -9.72
C ILE A 52 2.02 5.99 -9.96
N LEU A 53 1.01 6.41 -9.19
CA LEU A 53 -0.38 5.93 -9.38
C LEU A 53 -1.02 6.44 -10.69
N ALA A 54 -0.34 7.31 -11.43
CA ALA A 54 -0.71 7.71 -12.79
C ALA A 54 0.07 6.93 -13.87
N THR A 55 0.74 5.83 -13.50
CA THR A 55 1.44 4.91 -14.40
C THR A 55 0.87 3.50 -14.31
N ASP A 56 1.24 2.63 -15.26
CA ASP A 56 0.77 1.25 -15.33
C ASP A 56 1.05 0.43 -14.05
N GLY A 57 -0.04 0.02 -13.40
CA GLY A 57 -0.07 -0.68 -12.12
C GLY A 57 -0.52 -2.14 -12.19
N HIS A 58 -0.76 -2.68 -13.39
CA HIS A 58 -1.26 -4.05 -13.54
C HIS A 58 -0.36 -5.06 -12.80
N GLY A 59 -0.97 -5.82 -11.89
CA GLY A 59 -0.26 -6.82 -11.08
C GLY A 59 0.69 -6.23 -10.03
N LYS A 60 0.61 -4.92 -9.74
CA LYS A 60 1.49 -4.22 -8.79
C LYS A 60 0.73 -3.69 -7.58
N VAL A 61 1.47 -3.53 -6.48
CA VAL A 61 1.02 -2.87 -5.25
C VAL A 61 1.98 -1.73 -4.94
N LEU A 62 1.44 -0.53 -4.72
CA LEU A 62 2.26 0.59 -4.29
C LEU A 62 2.42 0.53 -2.76
N VAL A 63 3.65 0.43 -2.30
CA VAL A 63 4.01 0.41 -0.88
C VAL A 63 4.65 1.75 -0.52
N VAL A 64 4.02 2.50 0.38
CA VAL A 64 4.44 3.86 0.74
C VAL A 64 4.90 3.89 2.19
N ASP A 65 6.19 4.15 2.41
CA ASP A 65 6.72 4.60 3.70
C ASP A 65 6.50 6.11 3.83
N GLY A 66 5.44 6.48 4.55
CA GLY A 66 5.10 7.86 4.89
C GLY A 66 5.62 8.31 6.26
N GLY A 67 6.49 7.52 6.89
CA GLY A 67 7.01 7.76 8.24
C GLY A 67 5.94 7.69 9.34
N ALA A 68 4.83 6.96 9.12
CA ALA A 68 3.68 6.87 10.03
C ALA A 68 3.08 8.21 10.44
N SER A 69 3.26 9.28 9.65
CA SER A 69 2.57 10.53 9.94
C SER A 69 1.06 10.34 9.75
N LEU A 70 0.31 10.62 10.81
CA LEU A 70 -1.15 10.72 10.80
C LEU A 70 -1.62 12.18 10.71
N ARG A 71 -0.70 13.12 10.43
CA ARG A 71 -1.02 14.56 10.34
C ARG A 71 -1.51 14.98 8.96
N MET A 72 -1.09 14.27 7.91
CA MET A 72 -1.45 14.56 6.52
C MET A 72 -1.71 13.29 5.71
N ALA A 73 -2.70 13.35 4.85
CA ALA A 73 -3.09 12.26 3.98
C ALA A 73 -2.18 12.16 2.75
N LEU A 74 -1.73 10.95 2.44
CA LEU A 74 -0.92 10.64 1.27
C LEU A 74 -1.75 10.19 0.06
N ILE A 75 -2.98 9.74 0.27
CA ILE A 75 -3.95 9.40 -0.77
C ILE A 75 -5.35 9.91 -0.40
N GLY A 76 -6.12 10.29 -1.42
CA GLY A 76 -7.54 10.58 -1.36
C GLY A 76 -8.22 10.09 -2.64
N ASP A 77 -9.50 10.39 -2.80
CA ASP A 77 -10.37 9.94 -3.90
C ASP A 77 -9.75 10.07 -5.30
N MET A 78 -9.34 11.28 -5.70
CA MET A 78 -8.81 11.56 -7.04
C MET A 78 -7.53 10.76 -7.36
N ILE A 79 -6.70 10.50 -6.35
CA ILE A 79 -5.47 9.70 -6.54
C ILE A 79 -5.84 8.22 -6.60
N GLY A 80 -6.81 7.78 -5.78
CA GLY A 80 -7.36 6.42 -5.85
C GLY A 80 -8.00 6.12 -7.20
N GLU A 81 -8.81 7.04 -7.74
CA GLU A 81 -9.42 6.92 -9.07
C GLU A 81 -8.36 6.79 -10.18
N SER A 82 -7.29 7.59 -10.09
CA SER A 82 -6.14 7.45 -10.98
C SER A 82 -5.52 6.06 -10.90
N ALA A 83 -5.34 5.53 -9.68
CA ALA A 83 -4.79 4.19 -9.50
C ALA A 83 -5.67 3.10 -10.14
N VAL A 84 -6.99 3.18 -9.95
CA VAL A 84 -7.96 2.28 -10.62
C VAL A 84 -7.82 2.36 -12.14
N LYS A 85 -7.80 3.59 -12.69
CA LYS A 85 -7.68 3.83 -14.13
C LYS A 85 -6.43 3.19 -14.74
N HIS A 86 -5.34 3.11 -13.99
CA HIS A 86 -4.09 2.52 -14.45
C HIS A 86 -3.86 1.08 -13.96
N GLY A 87 -4.90 0.41 -13.43
CA GLY A 87 -4.88 -1.02 -13.17
C GLY A 87 -4.14 -1.46 -11.90
N TRP A 88 -3.90 -0.55 -10.95
CA TRP A 88 -3.25 -0.90 -9.69
C TRP A 88 -4.07 -1.91 -8.87
N SER A 89 -3.41 -2.89 -8.27
CA SER A 89 -4.07 -3.88 -7.42
C SER A 89 -4.47 -3.28 -6.07
N GLY A 90 -3.59 -2.43 -5.53
CA GLY A 90 -3.83 -1.66 -4.32
C GLY A 90 -2.65 -0.81 -3.87
N VAL A 91 -2.84 -0.13 -2.75
CA VAL A 91 -1.89 0.78 -2.11
C VAL A 91 -1.83 0.46 -0.62
N LEU A 92 -0.63 0.18 -0.12
CA LEU A 92 -0.31 0.00 1.30
C LEU A 92 0.48 1.22 1.79
N ILE A 93 -0.04 1.97 2.76
CA ILE A 93 0.54 3.23 3.22
C ILE A 93 0.86 3.17 4.71
N TYR A 94 2.14 3.17 5.04
CA TYR A 94 2.63 3.45 6.38
C TYR A 94 2.50 4.95 6.70
N GLY A 95 1.26 5.38 6.94
CA GLY A 95 0.82 6.77 7.06
C GLY A 95 -0.72 6.84 6.98
N ALA A 96 -1.27 8.02 6.67
CA ALA A 96 -2.72 8.23 6.60
C ALA A 96 -3.28 8.47 5.18
N CYS A 97 -4.58 8.22 5.01
CA CYS A 97 -5.38 8.62 3.84
C CYS A 97 -6.50 9.61 4.21
N ARG A 98 -7.35 9.95 3.23
CA ARG A 98 -8.58 10.72 3.41
C ARG A 98 -9.63 10.31 2.38
N ASP A 99 -10.81 10.95 2.42
CA ASP A 99 -11.93 10.70 1.49
C ASP A 99 -12.38 9.22 1.54
N VAL A 100 -12.40 8.65 2.75
CA VAL A 100 -12.53 7.21 2.99
C VAL A 100 -13.81 6.59 2.43
N ASP A 101 -14.91 7.32 2.44
CA ASP A 101 -16.19 6.84 1.91
C ASP A 101 -16.16 6.73 0.37
N GLU A 102 -15.40 7.59 -0.29
CA GLU A 102 -15.20 7.51 -1.74
C GLU A 102 -14.18 6.42 -2.10
N LEU A 103 -13.08 6.32 -1.34
CA LEU A 103 -12.11 5.23 -1.49
C LEU A 103 -12.76 3.84 -1.36
N ALA A 104 -13.76 3.70 -0.48
CA ALA A 104 -14.47 2.44 -0.26
C ALA A 104 -15.29 1.98 -1.47
N LYS A 105 -15.63 2.88 -2.39
CA LYS A 105 -16.36 2.58 -3.63
C LYS A 105 -15.44 2.19 -4.78
N LEU A 106 -14.13 2.43 -4.66
CA LEU A 106 -13.16 2.16 -5.70
C LEU A 106 -12.79 0.68 -5.74
N ASP A 107 -12.68 0.12 -6.95
CA ASP A 107 -12.15 -1.23 -7.18
C ASP A 107 -10.62 -1.27 -7.01
N LEU A 108 -10.16 -0.91 -5.81
CA LEU A 108 -8.77 -0.75 -5.42
C LEU A 108 -8.61 -1.19 -3.96
N GLY A 109 -7.50 -1.86 -3.66
CA GLY A 109 -7.09 -2.06 -2.27
C GLY A 109 -6.47 -0.79 -1.71
N VAL A 110 -6.94 -0.29 -0.56
CA VAL A 110 -6.30 0.85 0.12
C VAL A 110 -6.19 0.53 1.60
N VAL A 111 -4.98 0.28 2.07
CA VAL A 111 -4.70 -0.07 3.46
C VAL A 111 -3.71 0.93 4.03
N THR A 112 -4.08 1.55 5.15
CA THR A 112 -3.27 2.60 5.79
C THR A 112 -3.28 2.45 7.32
N LEU A 113 -2.51 3.27 8.04
CA LEU A 113 -2.55 3.31 9.52
C LEU A 113 -3.73 4.11 10.08
N GLY A 114 -4.44 4.87 9.24
CA GLY A 114 -5.58 5.68 9.67
C GLY A 114 -5.99 6.72 8.63
N SER A 115 -6.93 7.59 9.00
CA SER A 115 -7.39 8.67 8.13
C SER A 115 -7.22 10.05 8.78
N VAL A 116 -7.03 11.08 7.97
CA VAL A 116 -6.89 12.48 8.39
C VAL A 116 -7.42 13.40 7.28
N PRO A 117 -8.22 14.44 7.58
CA PRO A 117 -8.81 15.27 6.52
C PRO A 117 -7.79 16.16 5.80
N LEU A 118 -6.65 16.47 6.42
CA LEU A 118 -5.65 17.39 5.91
C LEU A 118 -4.85 16.75 4.76
N LYS A 119 -4.79 17.42 3.61
CA LYS A 119 -3.95 16.99 2.47
C LYS A 119 -2.47 17.24 2.74
N SER A 120 -1.60 16.43 2.15
CA SER A 120 -0.16 16.71 2.06
C SER A 120 0.15 17.97 1.24
N VAL A 121 1.32 18.56 1.47
CA VAL A 121 1.85 19.67 0.67
C VAL A 121 2.82 19.10 -0.37
N ARG A 122 2.55 19.36 -1.65
CA ARG A 122 3.36 18.84 -2.76
C ARG A 122 4.54 19.76 -3.03
N ARG A 123 5.74 19.32 -2.66
CA ARG A 123 7.02 19.97 -2.92
C ARG A 123 7.87 19.20 -3.94
N GLY A 124 7.40 18.05 -4.42
CA GLY A 124 8.17 17.18 -5.29
C GLY A 124 9.17 16.29 -4.53
N GLU A 125 9.04 16.18 -3.21
CA GLU A 125 9.94 15.39 -2.37
C GLU A 125 9.55 13.91 -2.35
N GLY A 126 10.51 13.07 -1.96
CA GLY A 126 10.35 11.62 -1.84
C GLY A 126 11.28 10.84 -2.77
N GLN A 127 11.56 9.61 -2.37
CA GLN A 127 12.41 8.65 -3.08
C GLN A 127 11.55 7.51 -3.60
N ARG A 128 11.84 7.06 -4.82
CA ARG A 128 11.14 5.96 -5.48
C ARG A 128 12.06 4.75 -5.58
N ASP A 129 11.46 3.58 -5.64
CA ASP A 129 12.17 2.34 -6.01
C ASP A 129 13.38 2.05 -5.09
N ILE A 130 13.22 2.35 -3.80
CA ILE A 130 14.18 2.04 -2.72
C ILE A 130 13.55 1.12 -1.67
N PRO A 131 14.33 0.28 -0.98
CA PRO A 131 13.82 -0.49 0.16
C PRO A 131 13.16 0.40 1.21
N VAL A 132 11.99 -0.01 1.69
CA VAL A 132 11.24 0.63 2.78
C VAL A 132 11.10 -0.34 3.95
N ALA A 133 11.10 0.16 5.18
CA ALA A 133 11.07 -0.70 6.36
C ALA A 133 10.09 -0.20 7.42
N PHE A 134 9.14 -1.05 7.80
CA PHE A 134 8.17 -0.81 8.86
C PHE A 134 7.61 -2.13 9.39
N GLY A 135 7.12 -2.13 10.64
CA GLY A 135 6.55 -3.33 11.27
C GLY A 135 7.49 -4.55 11.28
N GLY A 136 8.79 -4.32 11.45
CA GLY A 136 9.81 -5.37 11.51
C GLY A 136 10.22 -5.97 10.16
N VAL A 137 9.65 -5.50 9.04
CA VAL A 137 9.91 -6.04 7.70
C VAL A 137 10.53 -4.96 6.81
N THR A 138 11.53 -5.36 6.01
CA THR A 138 12.01 -4.56 4.88
C THR A 138 11.34 -5.07 3.61
N ILE A 139 10.72 -4.17 2.85
CA ILE A 139 10.07 -4.42 1.57
C ILE A 139 10.92 -3.76 0.49
N THR A 140 11.43 -4.56 -0.43
CA THR A 140 12.26 -4.14 -1.54
C THR A 140 11.42 -4.02 -2.81
N PRO A 141 11.68 -3.07 -3.72
CA PRO A 141 11.08 -3.08 -5.04
C PRO A 141 11.25 -4.46 -5.70
N GLY A 142 10.16 -5.01 -6.22
CA GLY A 142 10.16 -6.34 -6.83
C GLY A 142 9.72 -7.49 -5.93
N ASP A 143 9.73 -7.31 -4.60
CA ASP A 143 9.09 -8.25 -3.66
C ASP A 143 7.59 -8.41 -4.00
N TYR A 144 6.97 -9.50 -3.58
CA TYR A 144 5.53 -9.68 -3.68
C TYR A 144 4.87 -9.37 -2.35
N VAL A 145 3.80 -8.58 -2.39
CA VAL A 145 3.04 -8.17 -1.22
C VAL A 145 1.63 -8.72 -1.31
N TYR A 146 1.15 -9.29 -0.22
CA TYR A 146 -0.20 -9.84 -0.06
C TYR A 146 -0.85 -9.14 1.13
N VAL A 147 -2.01 -8.54 0.89
CA VAL A 147 -2.75 -7.80 1.91
C VAL A 147 -4.17 -8.32 1.96
N ASP A 148 -4.65 -8.61 3.15
CA ASP A 148 -6.08 -8.80 3.44
C ASP A 148 -6.43 -8.17 4.80
N ASN A 149 -7.61 -8.47 5.33
CA ASN A 149 -8.05 -7.93 6.61
C ASN A 149 -7.25 -8.46 7.82
N ASN A 150 -6.49 -9.55 7.67
CA ASN A 150 -5.69 -10.12 8.76
C ASN A 150 -4.33 -9.44 8.86
N GLY A 151 -3.73 -9.06 7.73
CA GLY A 151 -2.44 -8.37 7.74
C GLY A 151 -1.75 -8.27 6.39
N VAL A 152 -0.43 -8.10 6.46
CA VAL A 152 0.45 -7.93 5.30
C VAL A 152 1.54 -8.99 5.34
N VAL A 153 1.64 -9.76 4.25
CA VAL A 153 2.67 -10.78 4.02
C VAL A 153 3.52 -10.37 2.84
N VAL A 154 4.82 -10.63 2.93
CA VAL A 154 5.82 -10.25 1.93
C VAL A 154 6.69 -11.46 1.59
N SER A 155 6.89 -11.72 0.31
CA SER A 155 7.76 -12.78 -0.21
C SER A 155 8.68 -12.25 -1.31
N GLU A 156 9.77 -12.96 -1.59
CA GLU A 156 10.69 -12.59 -2.68
C GLU A 156 10.16 -13.04 -4.06
N THR A 157 9.27 -14.02 -4.09
CA THR A 157 8.69 -14.63 -5.30
C THR A 157 7.17 -14.64 -5.25
N SER A 158 6.50 -14.76 -6.42
CA SER A 158 5.05 -14.93 -6.45
C SER A 158 4.65 -16.29 -5.88
N LEU A 159 3.71 -16.26 -4.94
CA LEU A 159 3.10 -17.42 -4.29
C LEU A 159 1.69 -17.76 -4.82
N ILE A 160 1.17 -16.95 -5.76
CA ILE A 160 -0.10 -17.17 -6.47
C ILE A 160 0.08 -17.01 -7.98
#